data_AF-A0A023GAX1-F1
#
_entry.id   AF-A0A023GAX1-F1
#
_cell.length_a   1.000
_cell.length_b   1.000
_cell.length_c   1.000
_cell.angle_alpha   90.00
_cell.angle_beta   90.00
_cell.angle_gamma   90.00
#
_symmetry.space_group_name_H-M   'P 1'
#
loop_
_entity.id
_entity.type
_entity.pdbx_description
1 polymer ?
#
loop_
_entity_poly.entity_id
_entity_poly.type
_entity_poly.pdbx_seq_one_letter_code
_entity_poly.pdbx_strand_id
1 'polypeptide(L)'
;MNFALALFVSVMAVATAALHYPDVDYIPGVFPPFPIVDPNAQDLDIRRVVAVSERLVVIRRKHNIDTNYRCLSALKKGGSIKAGYKYNLTARNGIHTEDRYESFDIQVALEALGGGATGYKATYTQGEKKITLTLKQADVLSTCFVLFADHGKNKGGCELLLTLSKLGNEIPEDCLSYYENQCSGVSIQLHEEGCKYDDVPKPGALETGPPGIPY
;
A
#
# COMPACT_ATOMS: atom_id res chain seq x y z
N MET A 1 -15.76 10.28 -16.17
CA MET A 1 -15.90 9.14 -15.23
C MET A 1 -14.60 9.07 -14.44
N ASN A 2 -14.65 9.42 -13.16
CA ASN A 2 -13.49 9.91 -12.41
C ASN A 2 -12.63 8.76 -11.86
N PHE A 3 -11.36 8.70 -12.28
CA PHE A 3 -10.33 7.75 -11.85
C PHE A 3 -10.13 7.67 -10.32
N ALA A 4 -10.54 8.70 -9.56
CA ALA A 4 -10.47 8.71 -8.10
C ALA A 4 -11.50 7.79 -7.40
N LEU A 5 -12.47 7.23 -8.13
CA LEU A 5 -13.54 6.37 -7.59
C LEU A 5 -13.29 4.87 -7.77
N ALA A 6 -12.24 4.44 -8.49
CA ALA A 6 -11.96 3.01 -8.73
C ALA A 6 -11.34 2.25 -7.54
N LEU A 7 -11.30 2.87 -6.35
CA LEU A 7 -10.91 2.21 -5.09
C LEU A 7 -12.06 2.12 -4.07
N PHE A 8 -13.29 2.02 -4.57
CA PHE A 8 -14.45 1.55 -3.81
C PHE A 8 -15.15 0.45 -4.60
N VAL A 9 -15.21 -0.75 -4.03
CA VAL A 9 -16.16 -1.77 -4.48
C VAL A 9 -17.56 -1.29 -4.13
N SER A 10 -18.35 -1.09 -5.19
CA SER A 10 -19.82 -1.11 -5.15
C SER A 10 -20.29 -2.56 -5.06
N VAL A 11 -21.20 -2.86 -4.15
CA VAL A 11 -22.59 -3.35 -4.40
C VAL A 11 -23.20 -3.90 -3.10
N MET A 12 -24.45 -3.52 -2.88
CA MET A 12 -25.34 -3.88 -1.78
C MET A 12 -25.97 -5.27 -1.95
N ALA A 13 -26.49 -5.80 -0.84
CA ALA A 13 -27.62 -6.74 -0.70
C ALA A 13 -27.36 -8.23 -0.99
N VAL A 14 -27.37 -9.02 0.10
CA VAL A 14 -28.06 -10.32 0.09
C VAL A 14 -29.33 -10.16 0.93
N ALA A 15 -30.43 -10.59 0.35
CA ALA A 15 -31.80 -10.38 0.76
C ALA A 15 -32.15 -11.02 2.13
N THR A 16 -33.03 -10.34 2.87
CA THR A 16 -33.88 -10.95 3.89
C THR A 16 -35.27 -11.20 3.31
N ALA A 17 -35.66 -12.47 3.17
CA ALA A 17 -37.02 -12.95 3.42
C ALA A 17 -37.00 -14.48 3.54
N ALA A 18 -37.52 -14.96 4.67
CA ALA A 18 -37.45 -16.33 5.17
C ALA A 18 -38.45 -17.28 4.51
N LEU A 19 -38.07 -18.56 4.36
CA LEU A 19 -38.94 -19.74 4.58
C LEU A 19 -38.12 -20.99 4.94
N HIS A 20 -38.08 -21.30 6.25
CA HIS A 20 -38.40 -22.60 6.87
C HIS A 20 -37.81 -23.93 6.30
N TYR A 21 -36.79 -24.49 6.97
CA TYR A 21 -36.61 -25.93 7.27
C TYR A 21 -35.51 -26.10 8.37
N PRO A 22 -35.40 -27.23 9.09
CA PRO A 22 -35.65 -27.37 10.52
C PRO A 22 -34.34 -27.50 11.33
N ASP A 23 -34.50 -27.54 12.65
CA ASP A 23 -33.50 -27.91 13.66
C ASP A 23 -32.48 -28.96 13.17
N VAL A 24 -31.22 -28.55 13.05
CA VAL A 24 -30.05 -29.44 13.18
C VAL A 24 -28.92 -28.65 13.84
N ASP A 25 -28.58 -29.09 15.05
CA ASP A 25 -27.41 -28.84 15.90
C ASP A 25 -26.45 -27.69 15.55
N TYR A 26 -26.41 -26.75 16.50
CA TYR A 26 -25.45 -25.67 16.66
C TYR A 26 -23.99 -26.17 16.62
N ILE A 27 -23.30 -25.95 15.50
CA ILE A 27 -21.82 -25.90 15.47
C ILE A 27 -21.42 -24.43 15.62
N PRO A 28 -20.59 -24.04 16.61
CA PRO A 28 -20.11 -22.68 16.74
C PRO A 28 -19.28 -22.33 15.50
N GLY A 29 -19.89 -21.54 14.62
CA GLY A 29 -19.32 -21.10 13.35
C GLY A 29 -18.06 -20.29 13.56
N VAL A 30 -17.00 -20.75 12.91
CA VAL A 30 -15.77 -20.02 12.65
C VAL A 30 -16.13 -18.74 11.88
N PHE A 31 -16.32 -17.64 12.60
CA PHE A 31 -16.17 -16.33 12.01
C PHE A 31 -14.71 -16.21 11.55
N PRO A 32 -14.42 -15.81 10.30
CA PRO A 32 -13.04 -15.50 9.94
C PRO A 32 -12.56 -14.45 10.95
N PRO A 33 -11.43 -14.67 11.65
CA PRO A 33 -10.98 -13.74 12.67
C PRO A 33 -10.84 -12.38 11.99
N PHE A 34 -11.43 -11.37 12.60
CA PHE A 34 -11.19 -9.97 12.25
C PHE A 34 -9.68 -9.74 12.09
N PRO A 35 -9.24 -8.72 11.32
CA PRO A 35 -7.82 -8.41 11.25
C PRO A 35 -7.30 -7.97 12.62
N ILE A 36 -6.88 -8.93 13.44
CA ILE A 36 -6.16 -8.71 14.68
C ILE A 36 -4.71 -8.61 14.24
N VAL A 37 -4.23 -7.37 14.12
CA VAL A 37 -2.81 -7.11 14.27
C VAL A 37 -2.51 -7.31 15.75
N ASP A 38 -1.45 -8.06 16.10
CA ASP A 38 -1.06 -8.24 17.50
C ASP A 38 -1.00 -6.86 18.19
N PRO A 39 -1.85 -6.60 19.20
CA PRO A 39 -1.86 -5.33 19.91
C PRO A 39 -0.53 -5.05 20.64
N ASN A 40 0.37 -6.03 20.76
CA ASN A 40 1.70 -5.90 21.35
C ASN A 40 2.81 -5.59 20.34
N ALA A 41 2.56 -5.70 19.03
CA ALA A 41 3.55 -5.34 18.02
C ALA A 41 3.71 -3.82 17.97
N GLN A 42 4.83 -3.32 18.49
CA GLN A 42 5.10 -1.88 18.55
C GLN A 42 5.21 -1.28 17.15
N ASP A 43 4.45 -0.22 16.91
CA ASP A 43 4.54 0.55 15.67
C ASP A 43 5.93 1.18 15.51
N LEU A 44 6.51 1.02 14.33
CA LEU A 44 7.81 1.57 13.99
C LEU A 44 7.66 2.95 13.34
N ASP A 45 8.73 3.73 13.37
CA ASP A 45 8.76 5.04 12.73
C ASP A 45 8.75 4.92 11.19
N ILE A 46 7.66 5.33 10.56
CA ILE A 46 7.48 5.27 9.10
C ILE A 46 8.49 6.11 8.33
N ARG A 47 9.24 6.99 9.00
CA ARG A 47 10.35 7.72 8.36
C ARG A 47 11.40 6.78 7.75
N ARG A 48 11.51 5.53 8.20
CA ARG A 48 12.33 4.49 7.54
C ARG A 48 11.92 4.23 6.10
N VAL A 49 10.61 4.19 5.84
CA VAL A 49 10.04 4.06 4.48
C VAL A 49 10.28 5.34 3.70
N VAL A 50 10.05 6.50 4.34
CA VAL A 50 10.23 7.80 3.69
C VAL A 50 11.69 8.07 3.33
N ALA A 51 12.65 7.47 4.02
CA ALA A 51 14.07 7.60 3.70
C ALA A 51 14.44 6.95 2.35
N VAL A 52 13.67 5.96 1.89
CA VAL A 52 13.90 5.28 0.61
C VAL A 52 13.79 6.28 -0.55
N SER A 53 14.80 6.28 -1.41
CA SER A 53 14.91 7.17 -2.58
C SER A 53 14.45 6.51 -3.87
N GLU A 54 14.43 5.17 -3.92
CA GLU A 54 13.98 4.40 -5.07
C GLU A 54 12.49 4.04 -4.98
N ARG A 55 12.01 3.35 -6.02
CA ARG A 55 10.62 2.91 -6.11
C ARG A 55 10.38 1.74 -5.15
N LEU A 56 9.31 1.83 -4.38
CA LEU A 56 8.78 0.74 -3.57
C LEU A 56 7.74 -0.03 -4.37
N VAL A 57 7.81 -1.34 -4.33
CA VAL A 57 6.89 -2.25 -5.03
C VAL A 57 6.06 -3.01 -4.00
N VAL A 58 4.75 -3.02 -4.17
CA VAL A 58 3.85 -3.82 -3.32
C VAL A 58 3.83 -5.25 -3.85
N ILE A 59 4.33 -6.18 -3.04
CA ILE A 59 4.41 -7.59 -3.40
C ILE A 59 3.09 -8.29 -3.09
N ARG A 60 2.60 -8.14 -1.85
CA ARG A 60 1.36 -8.77 -1.36
C ARG A 60 0.55 -7.82 -0.50
N ARG A 61 -0.77 -8.07 -0.43
CA ARG A 61 -1.71 -7.27 0.38
C ARG A 61 -2.80 -8.13 1.03
N LYS A 62 -3.23 -7.80 2.26
CA LYS A 62 -4.33 -8.44 3.02
C LYS A 62 -5.55 -7.52 3.25
N HIS A 63 -5.76 -6.54 2.38
CA HIS A 63 -6.95 -5.67 2.34
C HIS A 63 -7.30 -5.34 0.89
N ASN A 64 -8.51 -4.86 0.62
CA ASN A 64 -8.97 -4.48 -0.73
C ASN A 64 -8.58 -5.54 -1.80
N ILE A 65 -8.78 -6.82 -1.48
CA ILE A 65 -8.29 -7.95 -2.28
C ILE A 65 -9.07 -8.16 -3.57
N ASP A 66 -10.31 -7.65 -3.65
CA ASP A 66 -11.18 -7.73 -4.83
C ASP A 66 -10.76 -6.76 -5.97
N THR A 67 -9.47 -6.41 -6.02
CA THR A 67 -8.91 -5.46 -6.98
C THR A 67 -8.33 -6.15 -8.21
N ASN A 68 -8.60 -5.58 -9.39
CA ASN A 68 -7.97 -5.99 -10.63
C ASN A 68 -6.60 -5.34 -10.85
N TYR A 69 -6.19 -4.38 -10.00
CA TYR A 69 -4.92 -3.71 -10.16
C TYR A 69 -3.74 -4.63 -9.81
N ARG A 70 -2.67 -4.54 -10.61
CA ARG A 70 -1.40 -5.26 -10.43
C ARG A 70 -0.22 -4.31 -10.54
N CYS A 71 0.98 -4.79 -10.21
CA CYS A 71 2.22 -4.02 -10.31
C CYS A 71 2.20 -2.69 -9.55
N LEU A 72 1.57 -2.69 -8.37
CA LEU A 72 1.46 -1.48 -7.55
C LEU A 72 2.86 -1.04 -7.10
N SER A 73 3.15 0.25 -7.27
CA SER A 73 4.40 0.84 -6.83
C SER A 73 4.24 2.30 -6.41
N ALA A 74 5.19 2.77 -5.60
CA ALA A 74 5.24 4.13 -5.11
C ALA A 74 6.66 4.68 -5.24
N LEU A 75 6.81 5.87 -5.84
CA LEU A 75 8.08 6.58 -5.95
C LEU A 75 7.99 7.95 -5.28
N LYS A 76 8.85 8.20 -4.30
CA LYS A 76 8.97 9.51 -3.66
C LYS A 76 9.56 10.51 -4.66
N LYS A 77 8.83 11.60 -4.91
CA LYS A 77 9.28 12.69 -5.80
C LYS A 77 9.95 13.84 -5.04
N GLY A 78 9.73 13.93 -3.72
CA GLY A 78 10.33 14.93 -2.85
C GLY A 78 9.46 15.26 -1.65
N GLY A 79 9.85 16.29 -0.90
CA GLY A 79 9.05 16.84 0.21
C GLY A 79 9.79 16.87 1.54
N SER A 80 9.05 17.19 2.60
CA SER A 80 9.58 17.36 3.96
C SER A 80 8.51 17.09 4.99
N ILE A 81 8.89 16.89 6.26
CA ILE A 81 7.93 16.67 7.36
C ILE A 81 6.90 17.81 7.44
N LYS A 82 7.32 19.06 7.29
CA LYS A 82 6.44 20.24 7.42
C LYS A 82 5.47 20.38 6.24
N ALA A 83 5.92 20.09 5.02
CA ALA A 83 5.11 20.25 3.81
C ALA A 83 4.37 18.96 3.39
N GLY A 84 4.72 17.82 3.98
CA GLY A 84 4.40 16.50 3.47
C GLY A 84 5.35 16.05 2.35
N TYR A 85 5.22 14.79 1.98
CA TYR A 85 6.00 14.12 0.94
C TYR A 85 5.13 13.82 -0.27
N LYS A 86 5.63 14.16 -1.45
CA LYS A 86 4.96 13.87 -2.72
C LYS A 86 5.38 12.49 -3.20
N TYR A 87 4.41 11.63 -3.46
CA TYR A 87 4.62 10.30 -4.03
C TYR A 87 3.89 10.17 -5.35
N ASN A 88 4.54 9.54 -6.32
CA ASN A 88 3.92 9.05 -7.53
C ASN A 88 3.51 7.60 -7.31
N LEU A 89 2.21 7.32 -7.36
CA LEU A 89 1.67 5.96 -7.31
C LEU A 89 1.43 5.47 -8.73
N THR A 90 1.79 4.22 -8.99
CA THR A 90 1.64 3.58 -10.30
C THR A 90 1.06 2.19 -10.11
N ALA A 91 0.10 1.80 -10.96
CA ALA A 91 -0.45 0.45 -11.00
C ALA A 91 -0.89 0.08 -12.43
N ARG A 92 -0.80 -1.19 -12.78
CA ARG A 92 -1.42 -1.76 -13.99
C ARG A 92 -2.92 -1.96 -13.73
N ASN A 93 -3.77 -1.38 -14.56
CA ASN A 93 -5.23 -1.50 -14.46
C ASN A 93 -5.71 -2.77 -15.15
N GLY A 94 -5.45 -3.90 -14.50
CA GLY A 94 -5.87 -5.22 -14.94
C GLY A 94 -4.82 -6.29 -14.66
N ILE A 95 -5.21 -7.53 -14.94
CA ILE A 95 -4.45 -8.74 -14.62
C ILE A 95 -3.63 -9.27 -15.81
N HIS A 96 -3.81 -8.69 -16.99
CA HIS A 96 -3.10 -9.07 -18.21
C HIS A 96 -1.88 -8.17 -18.42
N THR A 97 -0.83 -8.71 -19.04
CA THR A 97 0.46 -8.00 -19.20
C THR A 97 0.39 -6.76 -20.09
N GLU A 98 -0.58 -6.72 -21.00
CA GLU A 98 -0.88 -5.65 -21.95
C GLU A 98 -1.77 -4.55 -21.37
N ASP A 99 -2.33 -4.77 -20.18
CA ASP A 99 -3.19 -3.79 -19.52
C ASP A 99 -2.42 -2.50 -19.23
N ARG A 100 -3.14 -1.38 -19.33
CA ARG A 100 -2.53 -0.06 -19.25
C ARG A 100 -2.11 0.25 -17.81
N TYR A 101 -1.00 0.97 -17.70
CA TYR A 101 -0.58 1.55 -16.42
C TYR A 101 -1.28 2.89 -16.19
N GLU A 102 -1.72 3.07 -14.96
CA GLU A 102 -2.24 4.32 -14.43
C GLU A 102 -1.25 4.88 -13.43
N SER A 103 -1.12 6.20 -13.38
CA SER A 103 -0.26 6.86 -12.42
C SER A 103 -0.84 8.19 -11.97
N PHE A 104 -0.65 8.52 -10.70
CA PHE A 104 -1.09 9.77 -10.12
C PHE A 104 -0.22 10.14 -8.92
N ASP A 105 -0.16 11.43 -8.63
CA ASP A 105 0.60 11.94 -7.50
C ASP A 105 -0.32 12.12 -6.28
N ILE A 106 0.20 11.77 -5.11
CA ILE A 106 -0.42 12.02 -3.81
C ILE A 106 0.49 12.84 -2.91
N GLN A 107 -0.12 13.54 -1.97
CA GLN A 107 0.57 14.20 -0.86
C GLN A 107 0.39 13.35 0.41
N VAL A 108 1.52 12.94 1.00
CA VAL A 108 1.58 12.15 2.23
C VAL A 108 2.04 13.03 3.38
N ALA A 109 1.23 13.17 4.42
CA ALA A 109 1.60 13.85 5.66
C ALA A 109 2.12 12.85 6.69
N LEU A 110 3.02 13.29 7.57
CA LEU A 110 3.46 12.50 8.73
C LEU A 110 2.79 13.02 10.00
N GLU A 111 2.21 12.10 10.77
CA GLU A 111 1.57 12.37 12.06
C GLU A 111 2.29 11.57 13.13
N ALA A 112 2.38 12.11 14.36
CA ALA A 112 2.94 11.34 15.46
C ALA A 112 2.12 10.06 15.71
N LEU A 113 2.77 8.97 16.11
CA LEU A 113 2.08 7.70 16.41
C LEU A 113 0.99 7.88 17.49
N GLY A 114 1.28 8.70 18.51
CA GLY A 114 0.39 8.99 19.64
C GLY A 114 0.64 8.05 20.83
N GLY A 115 -0.11 8.22 21.92
CA GLY A 115 -0.09 7.28 23.05
C GLY A 115 1.26 7.10 23.77
N GLY A 116 2.18 8.07 23.66
CA GLY A 116 3.53 7.97 24.23
C GLY A 116 4.56 7.25 23.35
N ALA A 117 4.15 6.68 22.21
CA ALA A 117 5.07 6.08 21.26
C ALA A 117 5.86 7.15 20.49
N THR A 118 7.17 6.93 20.35
CA THR A 118 8.06 7.79 19.56
C THR A 118 8.04 7.39 18.10
N GLY A 119 7.84 8.34 17.20
CA GLY A 119 7.88 8.12 15.75
C GLY A 119 6.65 8.64 15.04
N TYR A 120 6.57 8.35 13.75
CA TYR A 120 5.51 8.83 12.88
C TYR A 120 4.75 7.69 12.19
N LYS A 121 3.49 7.94 11.91
CA LYS A 121 2.66 7.25 10.90
C LYS A 121 2.45 8.19 9.72
N ALA A 122 2.13 7.63 8.57
CA ALA A 122 1.86 8.40 7.36
C ALA A 122 0.35 8.45 7.10
N THR A 123 -0.11 9.54 6.51
CA THR A 123 -1.51 9.67 6.10
C THR A 123 -1.59 10.33 4.74
N TYR A 124 -2.59 9.95 3.95
CA TYR A 124 -2.91 10.61 2.70
C TYR A 124 -4.41 10.54 2.43
N THR A 125 -4.90 11.40 1.55
CA THR A 125 -6.31 11.43 1.19
C THR A 125 -6.51 10.84 -0.20
N GLN A 126 -7.46 9.94 -0.33
CA GLN A 126 -7.93 9.41 -1.60
C GLN A 126 -9.43 9.70 -1.73
N GLY A 127 -9.77 10.61 -2.65
CA GLY A 127 -11.13 11.17 -2.72
C GLY A 127 -11.48 11.88 -1.41
N GLU A 128 -12.51 11.41 -0.72
CA GLU A 128 -12.95 11.95 0.59
C GLU A 128 -12.46 11.12 1.78
N LYS A 129 -11.69 10.05 1.53
CA LYS A 129 -11.21 9.16 2.59
C LYS A 129 -9.77 9.47 2.98
N LYS A 130 -9.54 9.62 4.28
CA LYS A 130 -8.20 9.59 4.87
C LYS A 130 -7.77 8.13 5.04
N ILE A 131 -6.58 7.81 4.53
CA ILE A 131 -5.92 6.52 4.71
C ILE A 131 -4.74 6.73 5.63
N THR A 132 -4.57 5.87 6.63
CA THR A 132 -3.44 5.90 7.56
C THR A 132 -2.55 4.70 7.32
N LEU A 133 -1.26 4.92 7.11
CA LEU A 133 -0.24 3.89 6.96
C LEU A 133 0.63 3.87 8.20
N THR A 134 0.76 2.69 8.80
CA THR A 134 1.60 2.47 9.98
C THR A 134 2.66 1.45 9.65
N LEU A 135 3.93 1.72 9.96
CA LEU A 135 5.01 0.76 9.73
C LEU A 135 4.99 -0.28 10.85
N LYS A 136 4.81 -1.54 10.48
CA LYS A 136 4.71 -2.66 11.40
C LYS A 136 5.99 -3.47 11.49
N GLN A 137 6.68 -3.62 10.36
CA GLN A 137 7.96 -4.32 10.31
C GLN A 137 8.84 -3.76 9.20
N ALA A 138 10.15 -3.80 9.39
CA ALA A 138 11.13 -3.54 8.34
C ALA A 138 12.44 -4.26 8.62
N ASP A 139 13.06 -4.82 7.58
CA ASP A 139 14.36 -5.46 7.67
C ASP A 139 15.46 -4.45 8.07
N VAL A 140 16.60 -4.94 8.55
CA VAL A 140 17.72 -4.10 9.00
C VAL A 140 18.22 -3.15 7.90
N LEU A 141 18.23 -3.61 6.64
CA LEU A 141 18.72 -2.84 5.51
C LEU A 141 17.68 -1.88 4.93
N SER A 142 16.45 -1.87 5.46
CA SER A 142 15.33 -1.05 4.95
C SER A 142 15.09 -1.27 3.45
N THR A 143 15.17 -2.53 3.04
CA THR A 143 14.87 -3.01 1.70
C THR A 143 13.50 -3.66 1.59
N CYS A 144 12.89 -3.94 2.75
CA CYS A 144 11.60 -4.56 2.90
C CYS A 144 10.80 -3.90 4.03
N PHE A 145 9.49 -3.77 3.82
CA PHE A 145 8.59 -3.14 4.76
C PHE A 145 7.24 -3.86 4.82
N VAL A 146 6.67 -3.99 6.01
CA VAL A 146 5.27 -4.35 6.22
C VAL A 146 4.54 -3.12 6.76
N LEU A 147 3.60 -2.60 5.98
CA LEU A 147 2.73 -1.50 6.37
C LEU A 147 1.36 -2.05 6.76
N PHE A 148 0.72 -1.48 7.76
CA PHE A 148 -0.72 -1.61 7.97
C PHE A 148 -1.43 -0.39 7.38
N ALA A 149 -2.28 -0.60 6.39
CA ALA A 149 -3.10 0.43 5.79
C ALA A 149 -4.49 0.40 6.43
N ASP A 150 -4.85 1.46 7.16
CA ASP A 150 -6.17 1.67 7.74
C ASP A 150 -7.00 2.59 6.84
N HIS A 151 -8.10 2.04 6.31
CA HIS A 151 -9.08 2.73 5.47
C HIS A 151 -10.30 3.21 6.27
N GLY A 152 -10.24 3.12 7.60
CA GLY A 152 -11.35 3.33 8.51
C GLY A 152 -12.38 2.20 8.47
N LYS A 153 -13.32 2.22 9.44
CA LYS A 153 -14.47 1.31 9.52
C LYS A 153 -14.06 -0.18 9.44
N ASN A 154 -12.95 -0.55 10.09
CA ASN A 154 -12.42 -1.92 10.12
C ASN A 154 -12.04 -2.49 8.75
N LYS A 155 -11.75 -1.65 7.74
CA LYS A 155 -11.32 -2.06 6.40
C LYS A 155 -9.81 -2.02 6.21
N GLY A 156 -9.06 -2.25 7.29
CA GLY A 156 -7.60 -2.21 7.27
C GLY A 156 -6.96 -3.56 6.98
N GLY A 157 -5.69 -3.56 6.62
CA GLY A 157 -4.88 -4.77 6.49
C GLY A 157 -3.44 -4.46 6.09
N CYS A 158 -2.61 -5.50 6.00
CA CYS A 158 -1.19 -5.34 5.73
C CYS A 158 -0.84 -5.27 4.24
N GLU A 159 0.23 -4.56 3.93
CA GLU A 159 0.94 -4.54 2.65
C GLU A 159 2.40 -4.92 2.88
N LEU A 160 2.91 -5.85 2.09
CA LEU A 160 4.32 -6.21 2.04
C LEU A 160 4.96 -5.50 0.85
N LEU A 161 5.98 -4.69 1.11
CA LEU A 161 6.68 -3.90 0.11
C LEU A 161 8.16 -4.26 0.08
N LEU A 162 8.75 -4.18 -1.12
CA LEU A 162 10.19 -4.24 -1.34
C LEU A 162 10.68 -2.99 -2.08
N THR A 163 11.95 -2.66 -1.89
CA THR A 163 12.63 -1.75 -2.81
C THR A 163 12.80 -2.40 -4.18
N LEU A 164 12.73 -1.60 -5.25
CA LEU A 164 12.86 -2.09 -6.61
C LEU A 164 14.19 -2.82 -6.84
N SER A 165 15.28 -2.34 -6.25
CA SER A 165 16.61 -2.96 -6.28
C SER A 165 16.66 -4.37 -5.67
N LYS A 166 15.70 -4.72 -4.82
CA LYS A 166 15.58 -6.06 -4.24
C LYS A 166 14.56 -6.95 -4.94
N LEU A 167 13.85 -6.43 -5.93
CA LEU A 167 12.93 -7.23 -6.73
C LEU A 167 13.70 -8.34 -7.47
N GLY A 168 13.24 -9.59 -7.31
CA GLY A 168 13.91 -10.79 -7.85
C GLY A 168 14.88 -11.47 -6.89
N ASN A 169 15.18 -10.87 -5.73
CA ASN A 169 15.82 -11.58 -4.63
C ASN A 169 14.78 -12.22 -3.72
N GLU A 170 15.25 -13.06 -2.80
CA GLU A 170 14.42 -13.56 -1.72
C GLU A 170 13.93 -12.41 -0.81
N ILE A 171 12.67 -12.49 -0.41
CA ILE A 171 12.07 -11.52 0.52
C ILE A 171 12.75 -11.70 1.88
N PRO A 172 13.27 -10.63 2.52
CA PRO A 172 13.85 -10.73 3.85
C PRO A 172 12.91 -11.46 4.83
N GLU A 173 13.43 -12.48 5.52
CA GLU A 173 12.65 -13.39 6.36
C GLU A 173 11.85 -12.65 7.44
N ASP A 174 12.45 -11.63 8.07
CA ASP A 174 11.81 -10.82 9.11
C ASP A 174 10.50 -10.18 8.66
N CYS A 175 10.46 -9.69 7.41
CA CYS A 175 9.26 -9.12 6.83
C CYS A 175 8.23 -10.19 6.46
N LEU A 176 8.70 -11.24 5.78
CA LEU A 176 7.82 -12.28 5.27
C LEU A 176 7.13 -13.00 6.44
N SER A 177 7.91 -13.37 7.47
CA SER A 177 7.41 -13.98 8.70
C SER A 177 6.41 -13.07 9.41
N TYR A 178 6.70 -11.77 9.55
CA TYR A 178 5.74 -10.84 10.15
C TYR A 178 4.45 -10.77 9.33
N TYR A 179 4.55 -10.62 8.00
CA TYR A 179 3.39 -10.51 7.13
C TYR A 179 2.51 -11.77 7.13
N GLU A 180 3.10 -12.96 7.16
CA GLU A 180 2.34 -14.21 7.16
C GLU A 180 1.74 -14.51 8.54
N ASN A 181 2.51 -14.29 9.61
CA ASN A 181 2.13 -14.74 10.95
C ASN A 181 1.39 -13.68 11.80
N GLN A 182 1.65 -12.39 11.57
CA GLN A 182 1.10 -11.30 12.39
C GLN A 182 0.00 -10.50 11.67
N CYS A 183 -0.10 -10.64 10.35
CA CYS A 183 -1.19 -10.03 9.60
C CYS A 183 -2.27 -11.06 9.29
N SER A 184 -3.46 -10.83 9.83
CA SER A 184 -4.64 -11.64 9.56
C SER A 184 -5.29 -11.28 8.21
N GLY A 185 -6.06 -12.21 7.65
CA GLY A 185 -6.83 -12.02 6.42
C GLY A 185 -6.26 -12.74 5.19
N VAL A 186 -7.07 -12.78 4.13
CA VAL A 186 -6.70 -13.38 2.84
C VAL A 186 -5.69 -12.49 2.14
N SER A 187 -4.62 -13.09 1.60
CA SER A 187 -3.57 -12.39 0.86
C SER A 187 -3.80 -12.46 -0.65
N ILE A 188 -3.53 -11.34 -1.34
CA ILE A 188 -3.43 -11.28 -2.80
C ILE A 188 -1.99 -10.92 -3.20
N GLN A 189 -1.46 -11.62 -4.20
CA GLN A 189 -0.21 -11.30 -4.87
C GLN A 189 -0.45 -10.17 -5.88
N LEU A 190 0.32 -9.09 -5.78
CA LEU A 190 0.18 -7.88 -6.61
C LEU A 190 1.36 -7.66 -7.55
N HIS A 191 2.55 -8.10 -7.16
CA HIS A 191 3.69 -8.19 -8.08
C HIS A 191 3.66 -9.52 -8.84
N GLU A 192 3.74 -9.47 -10.15
CA GLU A 192 3.76 -10.64 -11.03
C GLU A 192 4.74 -10.45 -12.18
N GLU A 193 5.01 -11.54 -12.89
CA GLU A 193 5.86 -11.50 -14.09
C GLU A 193 5.29 -10.50 -15.12
N GLY A 194 6.19 -9.81 -15.82
CA GLY A 194 5.82 -8.76 -16.77
C GLY A 194 5.40 -7.43 -16.14
N CYS A 195 5.51 -7.27 -14.82
CA CYS A 195 5.40 -5.95 -14.20
C CYS A 195 6.55 -5.03 -14.63
N LYS A 196 6.19 -3.84 -15.11
CA LYS A 196 7.13 -2.77 -15.50
C LYS A 196 7.10 -1.66 -14.47
N TYR A 197 8.28 -1.28 -13.99
CA TYR A 197 8.48 -0.28 -12.95
C TYR A 197 9.32 0.91 -13.41
N ASP A 198 9.69 0.91 -14.70
CA ASP A 198 10.44 2.00 -15.31
C ASP A 198 9.67 3.31 -15.17
N ASP A 199 10.42 4.37 -14.90
CA ASP A 199 9.85 5.68 -14.61
C ASP A 199 9.03 6.20 -15.79
N VAL A 200 7.73 6.39 -15.53
CA VAL A 200 6.87 7.31 -16.29
C VAL A 200 7.67 8.60 -16.56
N PRO A 201 7.70 9.11 -17.81
CA PRO A 201 8.81 9.89 -18.37
C PRO A 201 9.33 11.00 -17.46
N LYS A 202 10.66 11.15 -17.42
CA LYS A 202 11.34 12.33 -16.87
C LYS A 202 10.64 13.60 -17.42
N PRO A 203 10.24 14.56 -16.57
CA PRO A 203 9.99 15.92 -17.06
C PRO A 203 11.21 16.33 -17.88
N GLY A 204 10.98 16.85 -19.08
CA GLY A 204 12.00 17.10 -20.08
C GLY A 204 13.26 17.72 -19.48
N ALA A 205 14.41 17.28 -19.99
CA ALA A 205 15.64 18.03 -19.85
C ALA A 205 15.30 19.52 -20.05
N LEU A 206 15.59 20.36 -19.05
CA LEU A 206 15.71 21.78 -19.29
C LEU A 206 16.71 21.88 -20.45
N GLU A 207 16.26 22.33 -21.61
CA GLU A 207 17.16 22.82 -22.63
C GLU A 207 18.04 23.85 -21.95
N THR A 208 19.32 23.51 -21.77
CA THR A 208 20.33 24.52 -21.49
C THR A 208 20.31 25.45 -22.70
N GLY A 209 19.71 26.63 -22.52
CA GLY A 209 19.75 27.69 -23.52
C GLY A 209 21.19 27.94 -23.99
N PRO A 210 21.37 28.40 -25.24
CA PRO A 210 22.68 28.51 -25.84
C PRO A 210 23.59 29.44 -25.01
N PRO A 211 24.86 29.04 -24.78
CA PRO A 211 25.81 29.83 -24.03
C PRO A 211 26.09 31.16 -24.74
N GLY A 212 26.17 32.22 -23.92
CA GLY A 212 26.43 33.58 -24.36
C GLY A 212 27.71 33.72 -25.19
N ILE A 213 27.63 34.62 -26.17
CA ILE A 213 28.75 35.09 -26.97
C ILE A 213 29.55 36.10 -26.13
N PRO A 214 30.88 35.94 -25.98
CA PRO A 214 31.72 36.93 -25.33
C PRO A 214 32.18 38.01 -26.34
N TYR A 215 32.13 39.26 -25.87
CA TYR A 215 32.56 40.54 -26.45
C TYR A 215 31.77 41.11 -27.62
#